data_AF-A0A3D3RBM3-F1
#
_entry.id   AF-A0A3D3RBM3-F1
#
_cell.length_a   1.000
_cell.length_b   1.000
_cell.length_c   1.000
_cell.angle_alpha   90.00
_cell.angle_beta   90.00
_cell.angle_gamma   90.00
#
_symmetry.space_group_name_H-M   'P 1'
#
loop_
_entity.id
_entity.type
_entity.pdbx_description
1 polymer ?
#
loop_
_entity_poly.entity_id
_entity_poly.type
_entity_poly.pdbx_seq_one_letter_code
_entity_poly.pdbx_strand_id
1 'polypeptide(L)'
;MIDHTDTTAKMTEEQLIDRAREALSDSSWVIGECAAQWTKKYAKGRTDADFGAMVGLSGDQIYQRRRVWETFGDVREQYQHLKWSHYYIALTWDDAPECLQWAEENQATVAELKAWRRAVNGEDLSISEPFD
;
A
#
# COMPACT_ATOMS: atom_id res chain seq x y z
N MET A 1 -7.84 -19.17 -10.10
CA MET A 1 -7.40 -17.77 -9.87
C MET A 1 -8.61 -17.01 -9.37
N ILE A 2 -8.66 -16.71 -8.08
CA ILE A 2 -9.76 -15.92 -7.50
C ILE A 2 -9.32 -14.47 -7.63
N ASP A 3 -9.92 -13.76 -8.57
CA ASP A 3 -9.78 -12.32 -8.76
C ASP A 3 -10.38 -11.61 -7.53
N HIS A 4 -9.56 -11.38 -6.51
CA HIS A 4 -10.03 -10.79 -5.24
C HIS A 4 -10.53 -9.35 -5.44
N THR A 5 -9.98 -8.67 -6.46
CA THR A 5 -10.32 -7.32 -6.93
C THR A 5 -11.79 -7.17 -7.35
N ASP A 6 -12.39 -8.20 -7.97
CA ASP A 6 -13.80 -8.15 -8.42
C ASP A 6 -14.81 -8.29 -7.26
N THR A 7 -14.38 -8.82 -6.12
CA THR A 7 -15.29 -9.08 -5.00
C THR A 7 -15.60 -7.80 -4.21
N THR A 8 -14.60 -6.98 -3.91
CA THR A 8 -14.79 -5.70 -3.19
C THR A 8 -15.50 -4.66 -4.06
N ALA A 9 -15.34 -4.76 -5.39
CA ALA A 9 -16.01 -3.92 -6.36
C ALA A 9 -17.55 -4.10 -6.41
N LYS A 10 -18.14 -5.07 -5.70
CA LYS A 10 -19.60 -5.23 -5.59
C LYS A 10 -20.14 -5.01 -4.17
N MET A 11 -19.25 -4.79 -3.21
CA MET A 11 -19.63 -4.61 -1.81
C MET A 11 -20.37 -3.30 -1.56
N THR A 12 -21.31 -3.35 -0.61
CA THR A 12 -21.95 -2.16 -0.03
C THR A 12 -20.96 -1.35 0.82
N GLU A 13 -21.35 -0.14 1.20
CA GLU A 13 -20.54 0.68 2.11
C GLU A 13 -20.25 -0.04 3.44
N GLU A 14 -21.27 -0.63 4.07
CA GLU A 14 -21.13 -1.35 5.34
C GLU A 14 -20.20 -2.57 5.21
N GLN A 15 -20.33 -3.34 4.13
CA GLN A 15 -19.45 -4.48 3.86
C GLN A 15 -17.98 -4.09 3.68
N LEU A 16 -17.71 -2.94 3.05
CA LEU A 16 -16.35 -2.43 2.91
C LEU A 16 -15.76 -1.99 4.25
N ILE A 17 -16.58 -1.39 5.12
CA ILE A 17 -16.19 -0.98 6.47
C ILE A 17 -15.87 -2.22 7.32
N ASP A 18 -16.76 -3.21 7.33
CA ASP A 18 -16.58 -4.42 8.14
C ASP A 18 -15.38 -5.25 7.67
N ARG A 19 -15.21 -5.42 6.36
CA ARG A 19 -14.02 -6.07 5.79
C ARG A 19 -12.72 -5.33 6.16
N ALA A 20 -12.73 -4.00 6.17
CA ALA A 20 -11.56 -3.23 6.56
C ALA A 20 -11.26 -3.36 8.07
N ARG A 21 -12.29 -3.45 8.92
CA ARG A 21 -12.15 -3.70 10.37
C ARG A 21 -11.56 -5.08 10.66
N GLU A 22 -12.04 -6.11 9.96
CA GLU A 22 -11.50 -7.48 10.08
C GLU A 22 -10.02 -7.54 9.67
N ALA A 23 -9.60 -6.70 8.71
CA ALA A 23 -8.24 -6.68 8.20
C ALA A 23 -7.24 -5.84 9.02
N LEU A 24 -7.67 -5.15 10.10
CA LEU A 24 -6.84 -4.21 10.88
C LEU A 24 -5.49 -4.79 11.32
N SER A 25 -5.50 -6.05 11.73
CA SER A 25 -4.30 -6.75 12.25
C SER A 25 -3.56 -7.55 11.19
N ASP A 26 -4.19 -7.80 10.04
CA ASP A 26 -3.79 -8.91 9.17
C ASP A 26 -3.36 -8.47 7.77
N SER A 27 -3.97 -7.42 7.20
CA SER A 27 -3.71 -7.08 5.80
C SER A 27 -3.90 -5.61 5.45
N SER A 28 -2.79 -4.89 5.34
CA SER A 28 -2.77 -3.51 4.81
C SER A 28 -3.26 -3.43 3.36
N TRP A 29 -3.11 -4.50 2.57
CA TRP A 29 -3.64 -4.58 1.21
C TRP A 29 -5.16 -4.57 1.18
N VAL A 30 -5.82 -5.37 2.03
CA VAL A 30 -7.28 -5.44 2.09
C VAL A 30 -7.87 -4.10 2.55
N ILE A 31 -7.25 -3.44 3.53
CA ILE A 31 -7.68 -2.11 3.99
C ILE A 31 -7.56 -1.09 2.85
N GLY A 32 -6.44 -1.09 2.12
CA GLY A 32 -6.22 -0.19 0.98
C GLY A 32 -7.24 -0.39 -0.15
N GLU A 33 -7.54 -1.65 -0.47
CA GLU A 33 -8.59 -2.02 -1.43
C GLU A 33 -9.97 -1.50 -1.00
N CYS A 34 -10.35 -1.75 0.25
CA CYS A 34 -11.65 -1.32 0.77
C CYS A 34 -11.77 0.20 0.77
N ALA A 35 -10.71 0.91 1.18
CA ALA A 35 -10.65 2.36 1.15
C ALA A 35 -10.75 2.93 -0.28
N ALA A 36 -10.08 2.32 -1.26
CA ALA A 36 -10.17 2.73 -2.66
C ALA A 36 -11.59 2.55 -3.21
N GLN A 37 -12.22 1.39 -2.97
CA GLN A 37 -13.59 1.11 -3.41
C GLN A 37 -14.62 2.02 -2.72
N TRP A 38 -14.45 2.24 -1.41
CA TRP A 38 -15.32 3.12 -0.65
C TRP A 38 -15.21 4.57 -1.13
N THR A 39 -13.99 5.06 -1.33
CA THR A 39 -13.74 6.42 -1.81
C THR A 39 -14.36 6.64 -3.19
N LYS A 40 -14.20 5.67 -4.09
CA LYS A 40 -14.73 5.72 -5.46
C LYS A 40 -16.26 5.78 -5.51
N LYS A 41 -16.96 5.11 -4.58
CA LYS A 41 -18.42 4.88 -4.69
C LYS A 41 -19.25 5.65 -3.68
N TYR A 42 -18.75 5.79 -2.46
CA TYR A 42 -19.54 6.17 -1.29
C TYR A 42 -19.07 7.47 -0.65
N ALA A 43 -17.84 7.93 -0.90
CA ALA A 43 -17.29 9.14 -0.28
C ALA A 43 -18.27 10.32 -0.32
N LYS A 44 -18.75 10.72 -1.51
CA LYS A 44 -19.74 11.81 -1.67
C LYS A 44 -19.38 13.09 -0.90
N GLY A 45 -18.09 13.47 -0.91
CA GLY A 45 -17.55 14.61 -0.17
C GLY A 45 -16.90 14.26 1.18
N ARG A 46 -17.09 13.03 1.66
CA ARG A 46 -16.31 12.45 2.77
C ARG A 46 -14.90 12.09 2.32
N THR A 47 -14.00 11.99 3.29
CA THR A 47 -12.56 11.85 3.13
C THR A 47 -12.05 10.54 3.73
N ASP A 48 -10.76 10.25 3.56
CA ASP A 48 -10.10 9.13 4.24
C ASP A 48 -10.20 9.23 5.77
N ALA A 49 -10.32 10.44 6.33
CA ALA A 49 -10.54 10.63 7.76
C ALA A 49 -11.92 10.12 8.20
N ASP A 50 -12.95 10.31 7.39
CA ASP A 50 -14.29 9.80 7.67
C ASP A 50 -14.34 8.27 7.58
N PHE A 51 -13.68 7.69 6.56
CA PHE A 51 -13.55 6.23 6.46
C PHE A 51 -12.74 5.66 7.62
N GLY A 52 -11.62 6.31 7.96
CA GLY A 52 -10.77 5.95 9.09
C GLY A 52 -11.53 5.95 10.41
N ALA A 53 -12.37 6.96 10.66
CA ALA A 53 -13.22 7.01 11.84
C ALA A 53 -14.20 5.83 11.94
N MET A 54 -14.70 5.33 10.80
CA MET A 54 -15.58 4.16 10.77
C MET A 54 -14.80 2.84 10.98
N VAL A 55 -13.57 2.76 10.47
CA VAL A 55 -12.73 1.54 10.53
C VAL A 55 -11.90 1.43 11.82
N GLY A 56 -11.61 2.56 12.49
CA GLY A 56 -10.74 2.61 13.67
C GLY A 56 -9.28 2.95 13.36
N LEU A 57 -9.02 3.66 12.24
CA LEU A 57 -7.69 4.14 11.84
C LEU A 57 -7.69 5.66 11.65
N SER A 58 -6.51 6.28 11.70
CA SER A 58 -6.39 7.69 11.32
C SER A 58 -6.61 7.86 9.80
N GLY A 59 -7.02 9.06 9.39
CA GLY A 59 -7.17 9.37 7.97
C GLY A 59 -5.87 9.19 7.18
N ASP A 60 -4.73 9.50 7.79
CA ASP A 60 -3.41 9.31 7.17
C ASP A 60 -3.07 7.81 6.97
N GLN A 61 -3.38 6.98 7.97
CA GLN A 61 -3.20 5.52 7.86
C GLN A 61 -4.06 4.91 6.75
N ILE A 62 -5.28 5.41 6.55
CA ILE A 62 -6.15 5.00 5.43
C ILE A 62 -5.58 5.51 4.11
N TYR A 63 -5.24 6.80 4.03
CA TYR A 63 -4.69 7.42 2.84
C TYR A 63 -3.47 6.66 2.31
N GLN A 64 -2.48 6.37 3.16
CA GLN A 64 -1.28 5.62 2.78
C GLN A 64 -1.60 4.26 2.17
N ARG A 65 -2.49 3.48 2.81
CA ARG A 65 -2.89 2.14 2.33
C ARG A 65 -3.66 2.22 1.02
N ARG A 66 -4.57 3.20 0.90
CA ARG A 66 -5.33 3.45 -0.32
C ARG A 66 -4.40 3.80 -1.48
N ARG A 67 -3.42 4.68 -1.27
CA ARG A 67 -2.45 5.07 -2.31
C ARG A 67 -1.57 3.91 -2.76
N VAL A 68 -1.10 3.07 -1.84
CA VAL A 68 -0.35 1.85 -2.19
C VAL A 68 -1.20 0.90 -3.02
N TRP A 69 -2.47 0.69 -2.63
CA TRP A 69 -3.40 -0.13 -3.40
C TRP A 69 -3.66 0.43 -4.81
N GLU A 70 -3.98 1.72 -4.93
CA GLU A 70 -4.24 2.38 -6.21
C GLU A 70 -3.05 2.32 -7.17
N THR A 71 -1.82 2.31 -6.63
CA THR A 71 -0.60 2.36 -7.43
C THR A 71 -0.10 0.97 -7.81
N PHE A 72 -0.12 0.02 -6.87
CA PHE A 72 0.54 -1.28 -7.03
C PHE A 72 -0.41 -2.47 -6.94
N GLY A 73 -1.71 -2.24 -6.69
CA GLY A 73 -2.71 -3.29 -6.49
C GLY A 73 -2.72 -4.32 -7.63
N ASP A 74 -2.59 -3.86 -8.87
CA ASP A 74 -2.66 -4.71 -10.07
C ASP A 74 -1.37 -5.50 -10.36
N VAL A 75 -0.23 -5.09 -9.79
CA VAL A 75 1.08 -5.71 -10.04
C VAL A 75 1.62 -6.49 -8.86
N ARG A 76 1.06 -6.33 -7.65
CA ARG A 76 1.59 -6.94 -6.43
C ARG A 76 1.72 -8.46 -6.51
N GLU A 77 0.84 -9.13 -7.25
CA GLU A 77 0.83 -10.59 -7.39
C GLU A 77 2.00 -11.12 -8.23
N GLN A 78 2.70 -10.23 -8.94
CA GLN A 78 3.92 -10.55 -9.69
C GLN A 78 5.12 -10.73 -8.76
N TYR A 79 5.08 -10.15 -7.55
CA TYR A 79 6.17 -10.21 -6.58
C TYR A 79 5.73 -11.02 -5.35
N GLN A 80 6.14 -12.29 -5.28
CA GLN A 80 5.64 -13.25 -4.29
C GLN A 80 6.24 -13.04 -2.89
N HIS A 81 7.44 -12.45 -2.80
CA HIS A 81 8.19 -12.34 -1.56
C HIS A 81 8.12 -10.95 -0.94
N LEU A 82 7.67 -9.95 -1.71
CA LEU A 82 7.56 -8.57 -1.24
C LEU A 82 6.39 -8.37 -0.28
N LYS A 83 6.65 -7.62 0.79
CA LYS A 83 5.65 -7.21 1.77
C LYS A 83 5.08 -5.85 1.39
N TRP A 84 3.89 -5.52 1.89
CA TRP A 84 3.25 -4.20 1.70
C TRP A 84 4.21 -3.03 1.98
N SER A 85 5.09 -3.17 2.98
CA SER A 85 6.09 -2.17 3.34
C SER A 85 7.08 -1.82 2.22
N HIS A 86 7.42 -2.77 1.33
CA HIS A 86 8.27 -2.49 0.15
C HIS A 86 7.58 -1.52 -0.81
N TYR A 87 6.29 -1.72 -1.06
CA TYR A 87 5.50 -0.85 -1.92
C TYR A 87 5.25 0.51 -1.28
N TYR A 88 5.05 0.53 0.04
CA TYR A 88 4.86 1.78 0.78
C TYR A 88 6.06 2.71 0.65
N ILE A 89 7.29 2.20 0.84
CA ILE A 89 8.49 3.03 0.71
C ILE A 89 8.74 3.46 -0.74
N ALA A 90 8.32 2.65 -1.72
CA ALA A 90 8.49 2.91 -3.14
C ALA A 90 7.39 3.80 -3.73
N LEU A 91 6.37 4.18 -2.96
CA LEU A 91 5.20 4.91 -3.46
C LEU A 91 5.53 6.25 -4.13
N THR A 92 6.62 6.90 -3.71
CA THR A 92 7.07 8.19 -4.23
C THR A 92 8.30 8.10 -5.13
N TRP A 93 8.71 6.89 -5.51
CA TRP A 93 9.91 6.64 -6.28
C TRP A 93 9.57 6.52 -7.77
N ASP A 94 10.19 7.36 -8.61
CA ASP A 94 9.99 7.31 -10.06
C ASP A 94 10.51 6.00 -10.69
N ASP A 95 11.47 5.37 -10.03
CA ASP A 95 12.15 4.10 -10.33
C ASP A 95 11.58 2.93 -9.50
N ALA A 96 10.35 3.05 -8.99
CA ALA A 96 9.70 2.00 -8.20
C ALA A 96 9.66 0.64 -8.90
N PRO A 97 9.31 0.50 -10.20
CA PRO A 97 9.27 -0.81 -10.86
C PRO A 97 10.62 -1.54 -10.82
N GLU A 98 11.71 -0.85 -11.17
CA GLU A 98 13.07 -1.40 -11.17
C GLU A 98 13.51 -1.78 -9.76
N CYS A 99 13.21 -0.93 -8.78
CA CYS A 99 13.51 -1.16 -7.37
C CYS A 99 12.78 -2.41 -6.83
N LEU A 100 11.47 -2.54 -7.09
CA LEU A 100 10.68 -3.67 -6.63
C LEU A 100 11.11 -4.97 -7.31
N GLN A 101 11.40 -4.95 -8.61
CA GLN A 101 11.94 -6.11 -9.33
C GLN A 101 13.26 -6.59 -8.70
N TRP A 102 14.19 -5.68 -8.44
CA TRP A 102 15.45 -6.02 -7.78
C TRP A 102 15.23 -6.63 -6.39
N ALA A 103 14.31 -6.05 -5.60
CA ALA A 103 14.02 -6.56 -4.26
C ALA A 103 13.41 -7.97 -4.29
N GLU A 104 12.55 -8.27 -5.27
CA GLU A 104 11.96 -9.60 -5.43
C GLU A 104 13.03 -10.63 -5.81
N GLU A 105 13.88 -10.33 -6.79
CA GLU A 105 14.96 -11.21 -7.26
C GLU A 105 15.98 -11.54 -6.15
N ASN A 106 16.23 -10.57 -5.27
CA ASN A 106 17.21 -10.71 -4.18
C ASN A 106 16.57 -11.06 -2.84
N GLN A 107 15.24 -11.23 -2.79
CA GLN A 107 14.47 -11.40 -1.55
C GLN A 107 14.84 -10.35 -0.49
N ALA A 108 15.11 -9.13 -0.94
CA ALA A 108 15.67 -8.07 -0.13
C ALA A 108 14.68 -7.60 0.93
N THR A 109 15.19 -7.24 2.10
CA THR A 109 14.46 -6.48 3.11
C THR A 109 14.22 -5.04 2.64
N VAL A 110 13.30 -4.33 3.29
CA VAL A 110 13.04 -2.90 3.04
C VAL A 110 14.31 -2.05 3.23
N ALA A 111 15.17 -2.42 4.18
CA ALA A 111 16.43 -1.72 4.44
C ALA A 111 17.42 -1.91 3.28
N GLU A 112 17.55 -3.12 2.76
CA GLU A 112 18.41 -3.43 1.61
C GLU A 112 17.91 -2.75 0.33
N LEU A 113 16.59 -2.71 0.11
CA LEU A 113 15.99 -1.99 -1.01
C LEU A 113 16.34 -0.49 -0.98
N LYS A 114 16.20 0.16 0.18
CA LYS A 114 16.61 1.57 0.34
C LYS A 114 18.11 1.77 0.08
N ALA A 115 18.95 0.90 0.64
CA ALA A 115 20.40 1.01 0.50
C ALA A 115 20.85 0.81 -0.97
N TRP A 116 20.25 -0.17 -1.66
CA TRP A 116 20.52 -0.43 -3.07
C TRP A 116 20.11 0.74 -3.96
N ARG A 117 18.90 1.29 -3.78
CA ARG A 117 18.43 2.43 -4.56
C ARG A 117 19.35 3.64 -4.44
N ARG A 118 19.79 3.96 -3.21
CA ARG A 118 20.77 5.05 -2.98
C ARG A 118 22.07 4.79 -3.72
N ALA A 119 22.59 3.56 -3.66
CA ALA A 119 23.82 3.19 -4.35
C ALA A 119 23.71 3.30 -5.89
N VAL A 120 22.57 2.91 -6.47
CA VAL A 120 22.30 2.99 -7.91
C VAL A 120 22.16 4.44 -8.39
N ASN A 121 21.53 5.30 -7.58
CA ASN A 121 21.36 6.72 -7.90
C ASN A 121 22.59 7.57 -7.61
N GLY A 122 23.68 6.97 -7.10
CA GLY A 122 24.89 7.68 -6.71
C GLY A 122 24.68 8.62 -5.52
N GLU A 123 23.63 8.39 -4.72
CA GLU A 123 23.38 9.14 -3.50
C GLU A 123 24.42 8.76 -2.44
N ASP A 124 24.94 9.76 -1.72
CA ASP A 124 25.99 9.57 -0.72
C ASP A 124 25.48 8.71 0.45
N LEU A 125 26.01 7.48 0.54
CA LEU A 125 25.65 6.49 1.56
C LEU A 125 26.06 6.89 2.99
N SER A 126 26.79 8.01 3.16
CA SER A 126 27.14 8.58 4.47
C SER A 126 26.02 9.42 5.10
N ILE A 127 24.98 9.77 4.34
CA ILE A 127 23.84 10.54 4.84
C ILE A 127 22.85 9.55 5.49
N SER A 128 22.89 9.46 6.82
CA SER A 128 21.80 8.87 7.60
C SER A 128 20.58 9.77 7.47
N GLU A 129 19.48 9.26 6.89
CA GLU A 129 18.18 9.95 6.95
C GLU A 129 17.86 10.25 8.43
N PRO A 130 17.33 11.45 8.75
CA PRO A 130 16.80 11.70 10.08
C PRO A 130 15.67 10.69 10.32
N PHE A 131 15.70 10.06 11.48
CA PHE A 131 14.58 9.28 11.98
C PHE A 131 13.47 10.29 12.33
N ASP A 132 12.47 10.43 11.47
CA ASP A 132 11.16 10.99 11.82
C ASP A 132 10.21 9.86 12.25
#